data_AF-A0A0G0H4P2-F1
#
_entry.id   AF-A0A0G0H4P2-F1
#
_cell.length_a   1.000
_cell.length_b   1.000
_cell.length_c   1.000
_cell.angle_alpha   90.00
_cell.angle_beta   90.00
_cell.angle_gamma   90.00
#
_symmetry.space_group_name_H-M   'P 1'
#
loop_
_entity.id
_entity.type
_entity.pdbx_description
1 polymer ?
#
loop_
_entity_poly.entity_id
_entity_poly.type
_entity_poly.pdbx_seq_one_letter_code
_entity_poly.pdbx_strand_id
1 'polypeptide(L)'
;MRRGWIDTRHPHLSIARQCELASVSRSGWYYEPVVIAPEDDIDIMQAIDEIFTACPMYGSPRITAELKRRGVTVNHKRVERLMREMGIEALYPKPKTSIGNIQDKRFPYLLKGLAVIRPNQLRALGAGQKVSLRTAEEKLVFILLYECEAKCW
;
A
#
# COMPACT_ATOMS: atom_id res chain seq x y z
N MET A 1 11.84 -33.12 -4.21
CA MET A 1 12.17 -32.10 -3.18
C MET A 1 13.23 -32.71 -2.25
N ARG A 2 14.40 -32.08 -2.07
CA ARG A 2 15.55 -32.66 -1.33
C ARG A 2 15.33 -32.81 0.19
N ARG A 3 14.29 -32.18 0.74
CA ARG A 3 13.90 -32.28 2.16
C ARG A 3 13.51 -33.71 2.59
N GLY A 4 12.99 -34.52 1.66
CA GLY A 4 12.57 -35.90 1.94
C GLY A 4 13.72 -36.91 2.07
N TRP A 5 14.97 -36.49 1.89
CA TRP A 5 16.14 -37.37 2.02
C TRP A 5 16.72 -37.42 3.43
N ILE A 6 16.18 -36.62 4.35
CA ILE A 6 16.66 -36.52 5.73
C ILE A 6 15.85 -37.50 6.59
N ASP A 7 16.54 -38.42 7.25
CA ASP A 7 15.96 -39.41 8.16
C ASP A 7 16.31 -39.06 9.61
N THR A 8 15.27 -38.82 10.42
CA THR A 8 15.40 -38.49 11.84
C THR A 8 15.85 -39.67 12.70
N ARG A 9 15.71 -40.91 12.19
CA ARG A 9 16.06 -42.15 12.91
C ARG A 9 17.42 -42.72 12.52
N HIS A 10 18.21 -41.99 11.73
CA HIS A 10 19.50 -42.48 11.27
C HIS A 10 20.47 -42.66 12.45
N PRO A 11 21.04 -43.87 12.68
CA PRO A 11 21.79 -44.19 13.90
C PRO A 11 23.15 -43.47 14.00
N HIS A 12 23.77 -43.10 12.88
CA HIS A 12 25.14 -42.55 12.86
C HIS A 12 25.29 -41.12 12.31
N LEU A 13 24.23 -40.51 11.77
CA LEU A 13 24.32 -39.21 11.09
C LEU A 13 23.36 -38.22 11.75
N SER A 14 23.90 -37.11 12.25
CA SER A 14 23.08 -36.03 12.78
C SER A 14 22.28 -35.35 11.68
N ILE A 15 21.11 -34.82 12.02
CA ILE A 15 20.26 -34.04 11.10
C ILE A 15 21.06 -32.89 10.45
N ALA A 16 21.98 -32.27 11.20
CA ALA A 16 22.84 -31.21 10.67
C ALA A 16 23.75 -31.70 9.54
N ARG A 17 24.37 -32.88 9.71
CA ARG A 17 25.23 -33.49 8.69
C ARG A 17 24.44 -33.96 7.48
N GLN A 18 23.24 -34.51 7.70
CA GLN A 18 22.35 -34.92 6.62
C GLN A 18 21.88 -33.71 5.79
N CYS A 19 21.52 -32.60 6.44
CA CYS A 19 21.18 -31.34 5.76
C CYS A 19 22.34 -30.79 4.92
N GLU A 20 23.57 -30.84 5.46
CA GLU A 20 24.77 -30.42 4.74
C GLU A 20 25.01 -31.25 3.48
N LEU A 21 24.95 -32.59 3.60
CA LEU A 21 25.11 -33.51 2.49
C LEU A 21 24.00 -33.36 1.43
N ALA A 22 22.75 -33.13 1.87
CA ALA A 22 21.61 -32.91 0.98
C ALA A 22 21.56 -31.49 0.37
N SER A 23 22.48 -30.59 0.76
CA SER A 23 22.46 -29.17 0.40
C SER A 23 21.12 -28.49 0.73
N VAL A 24 20.55 -28.80 1.90
CA VAL A 24 19.32 -28.19 2.44
C VAL A 24 19.68 -27.36 3.66
N SER A 25 19.11 -26.15 3.80
CA SER A 25 19.31 -25.37 5.01
C SER A 25 18.65 -26.06 6.21
N ARG A 26 19.37 -26.18 7.33
CA ARG A 26 18.84 -26.77 8.56
C ARG A 26 17.55 -26.06 9.00
N SER A 27 17.52 -24.72 8.95
CA SER A 27 16.34 -23.92 9.28
C SER A 27 15.15 -24.21 8.37
N GLY A 28 15.39 -24.41 7.07
CA GLY A 28 14.34 -24.74 6.10
C GLY A 28 13.75 -26.13 6.30
N TRP A 29 14.49 -27.08 6.90
CA TRP A 29 13.96 -28.41 7.23
C TRP A 29 13.01 -28.36 8.44
N TYR A 30 13.35 -27.60 9.48
CA TYR A 30 12.46 -27.40 10.65
C TYR A 30 11.25 -26.51 10.33
N TYR A 31 11.32 -25.69 9.28
CA TYR A 31 10.25 -24.78 8.94
C TYR A 31 9.09 -25.51 8.26
N GLU A 32 7.99 -25.64 9.00
CA GLU A 32 6.70 -26.02 8.46
C GLU A 32 5.95 -24.76 7.98
N PRO A 33 5.57 -24.67 6.69
CA PRO A 33 4.82 -23.53 6.20
C PRO A 33 3.44 -23.50 6.87
N VAL A 34 3.12 -22.38 7.52
CA VAL A 34 1.78 -22.13 8.04
C VAL A 34 0.87 -21.91 6.84
N VAL A 35 0.01 -22.89 6.54
CA VAL A 35 -1.04 -22.74 5.54
C VAL A 35 -2.14 -21.91 6.17
N ILE A 36 -2.21 -20.63 5.80
CA ILE A 36 -3.36 -19.79 6.16
C ILE A 36 -4.53 -20.28 5.32
N ALA A 37 -5.60 -20.75 5.96
CA ALA A 37 -6.79 -21.19 5.24
C ALA A 37 -7.43 -19.98 4.53
N PRO A 38 -7.77 -20.08 3.25
CA PRO A 38 -8.42 -18.99 2.51
C PRO A 38 -9.81 -18.66 3.06
N GLU A 39 -10.46 -19.60 3.76
CA GLU A 39 -11.80 -19.43 4.33
C GLU A 39 -11.82 -18.36 5.43
N ASP A 40 -10.82 -18.35 6.32
CA ASP A 40 -10.65 -17.30 7.34
C ASP A 40 -10.45 -15.91 6.72
N ASP A 41 -9.88 -15.83 5.52
CA ASP A 41 -9.66 -14.56 4.82
C ASP A 41 -10.98 -14.00 4.25
N ILE A 42 -11.91 -14.85 3.83
CA ILE A 42 -13.19 -14.43 3.25
C ILE A 42 -14.03 -13.67 4.27
N ASP A 43 -14.14 -14.19 5.50
CA ASP A 43 -14.91 -13.54 6.56
C ASP A 43 -14.32 -12.17 6.93
N ILE A 44 -12.99 -12.07 6.96
CA ILE A 44 -12.30 -10.80 7.21
C ILE A 44 -12.51 -9.84 6.03
N MET A 45 -12.47 -10.32 4.79
CA MET A 45 -12.71 -9.51 3.60
C MET A 45 -14.12 -8.92 3.59
N GLN A 46 -15.14 -9.72 3.94
CA GLN A 46 -16.51 -9.24 4.08
C GLN A 46 -16.63 -8.16 5.16
N ALA A 47 -16.05 -8.39 6.34
CA ALA A 47 -16.06 -7.40 7.41
C ALA A 47 -15.33 -6.10 7.03
N ILE A 48 -14.24 -6.18 6.26
CA ILE A 48 -13.53 -5.01 5.73
C ILE A 48 -14.43 -4.25 4.74
N ASP A 49 -15.12 -4.95 3.83
CA ASP A 49 -16.00 -4.34 2.84
C ASP A 49 -17.18 -3.60 3.49
N GLU A 50 -17.78 -4.17 4.53
CA GLU A 50 -18.82 -3.52 5.33
C GLU A 50 -18.32 -2.22 5.99
N ILE A 51 -17.13 -2.28 6.62
CA ILE A 51 -16.52 -1.12 7.28
C ILE A 51 -16.18 -0.04 6.25
N PHE A 52 -15.62 -0.42 5.11
CA PHE A 52 -15.23 0.50 4.06
C PHE A 52 -16.44 1.16 3.41
N THR A 53 -17.50 0.40 3.13
CA THR A 53 -18.77 0.92 2.61
C THR A 53 -19.38 1.96 3.54
N ALA A 54 -19.30 1.75 4.87
CA ALA A 54 -19.76 2.72 5.84
C ALA A 54 -18.85 3.96 5.95
N CYS A 55 -17.53 3.77 5.85
CA CYS A 55 -16.52 4.80 6.07
C CYS A 55 -15.37 4.69 5.06
N PRO A 56 -15.50 5.25 3.84
CA PRO A 56 -14.49 5.11 2.79
C PRO A 56 -13.19 5.89 3.07
N MET A 57 -13.18 6.71 4.13
CA MET A 57 -12.00 7.43 4.60
C MET A 57 -11.05 6.54 5.44
N TYR A 58 -11.50 5.36 5.87
CA TYR A 58 -10.73 4.52 6.77
C TYR A 58 -9.65 3.74 6.01
N GLY A 59 -8.40 3.95 6.39
CA GLY A 59 -7.27 3.13 5.96
C GLY A 59 -7.03 1.92 6.85
N SER A 60 -6.04 1.10 6.47
CA SER A 60 -5.69 -0.13 7.18
C SER A 60 -5.54 0.02 8.71
N PRO A 61 -4.99 1.11 9.28
CA PRO A 61 -4.89 1.23 10.73
C PRO A 61 -6.26 1.40 11.41
N ARG A 62 -7.16 2.17 10.80
CA ARG A 62 -8.51 2.43 11.33
C ARG A 62 -9.41 1.22 11.17
N ILE A 63 -9.35 0.55 10.01
CA ILE A 63 -10.07 -0.71 9.77
C ILE A 63 -9.60 -1.79 10.75
N THR A 64 -8.29 -1.91 11.00
CA THR A 64 -7.77 -2.87 12.00
C THR A 64 -8.30 -2.56 13.41
N ALA A 65 -8.38 -1.29 13.80
CA ALA A 65 -8.93 -0.89 15.10
C ALA A 65 -10.43 -1.19 15.20
N GLU A 66 -11.19 -1.00 14.12
CA GLU A 66 -12.61 -1.32 14.05
C GLU A 66 -12.86 -2.84 14.14
N LEU A 67 -12.09 -3.64 13.39
CA LEU A 67 -12.16 -5.10 13.46
C LEU A 67 -11.86 -5.61 14.87
N LYS A 68 -10.87 -5.02 15.55
CA LYS A 68 -10.59 -5.32 16.96
C LYS A 68 -11.74 -4.94 17.89
N ARG A 69 -12.40 -3.80 17.67
CA ARG A 69 -13.59 -3.38 18.44
C ARG A 69 -14.76 -4.35 18.25
N ARG A 70 -14.88 -4.96 17.06
CA ARG A 70 -15.87 -6.01 16.75
C ARG A 70 -15.46 -7.40 17.27
N GLY A 71 -14.33 -7.53 17.97
CA GLY A 71 -13.85 -8.79 18.55
C GLY A 71 -12.98 -9.65 17.63
N VAL A 72 -12.67 -9.19 16.41
CA VAL A 72 -11.82 -9.92 15.46
C VAL A 72 -10.35 -9.59 15.73
N THR A 73 -9.59 -10.57 16.22
CA THR A 73 -8.15 -10.39 16.49
C THR A 73 -7.34 -10.64 15.22
N VAL A 74 -7.10 -9.59 14.46
CA VAL A 74 -6.29 -9.61 13.23
C VAL A 74 -5.08 -8.68 13.31
N ASN A 75 -3.98 -9.12 12.69
CA ASN A 75 -2.78 -8.32 12.54
C ASN A 75 -2.97 -7.27 11.43
N HIS A 76 -2.50 -6.04 11.64
CA HIS A 76 -2.57 -4.96 10.66
C HIS A 76 -1.96 -5.33 9.30
N LYS A 77 -0.88 -6.12 9.27
CA LYS A 77 -0.27 -6.61 8.03
C LYS A 77 -1.19 -7.52 7.22
N ARG A 78 -2.03 -8.31 7.91
CA ARG A 78 -3.02 -9.18 7.26
C ARG A 78 -4.11 -8.32 6.63
N VAL A 79 -4.63 -7.34 7.38
CA VAL A 79 -5.63 -6.38 6.88
C VAL A 79 -5.09 -5.60 5.67
N GLU A 80 -3.85 -5.10 5.74
CA GLU A 80 -3.21 -4.39 4.63
C GLU A 80 -3.07 -5.25 3.37
N ARG A 81 -2.67 -6.52 3.53
CA ARG A 81 -2.61 -7.48 2.42
C ARG A 81 -4.00 -7.66 1.79
N LEU A 82 -5.02 -7.94 2.60
CA LEU A 82 -6.39 -8.19 2.13
C LEU A 82 -7.00 -6.95 1.45
N MET A 83 -6.80 -5.77 2.01
CA MET A 83 -7.21 -4.51 1.37
C MET A 83 -6.57 -4.34 -0.02
N ARG A 84 -5.27 -4.66 -0.14
CA ARG A 84 -4.57 -4.60 -1.42
C ARG A 84 -5.08 -5.62 -2.43
N GLU A 85 -5.40 -6.85 -1.98
CA GLU A 85 -5.98 -7.89 -2.84
C GLU A 85 -7.38 -7.52 -3.33
N MET A 86 -8.17 -6.83 -2.50
CA MET A 86 -9.49 -6.28 -2.88
C MET A 86 -9.42 -4.98 -3.68
N GLY A 87 -8.25 -4.33 -3.76
CA GLY A 87 -8.10 -3.03 -4.42
C GLY A 87 -8.71 -1.86 -3.64
N ILE A 88 -8.91 -2.01 -2.33
CA ILE A 88 -9.49 -0.99 -1.47
C ILE A 88 -8.38 -0.04 -0.99
N GLU A 89 -8.52 1.25 -1.29
CA GLU A 89 -7.64 2.32 -0.82
C GLU A 89 -8.45 3.38 -0.07
N ALA A 90 -7.89 3.90 1.02
CA ALA A 90 -8.53 4.96 1.79
C ALA A 90 -8.66 6.25 1.00
N LEU A 91 -9.85 6.85 1.01
CA LEU A 91 -10.09 8.17 0.44
C LEU A 91 -9.68 9.25 1.45
N TYR A 92 -8.45 9.75 1.35
CA TYR A 92 -7.98 10.89 2.13
C TYR A 92 -7.62 12.08 1.22
N PRO A 93 -7.85 13.33 1.69
CA PRO A 93 -7.36 14.51 0.98
C PRO A 93 -5.85 14.43 0.84
N LYS A 94 -5.36 14.29 -0.39
CA LYS A 94 -3.93 14.35 -0.68
C LYS A 94 -3.43 15.79 -0.44
N PRO A 95 -2.17 15.98 -0.02
CA PRO A 95 -1.60 17.32 0.11
C PRO A 95 -1.82 18.13 -1.18
N LYS A 96 -2.23 19.39 -1.04
CA LYS A 96 -2.48 20.27 -2.20
C LYS A 96 -1.15 20.68 -2.85
N THR A 97 -0.56 19.81 -3.66
CA THR A 97 0.71 20.07 -4.38
C THR A 97 0.60 21.21 -5.40
N SER A 98 -0.61 21.66 -5.74
CA SER A 98 -0.86 22.80 -6.62
C SER A 98 -0.74 24.16 -5.92
N ILE A 99 -0.82 24.17 -4.58
CA ILE A 99 -0.61 25.36 -3.76
C ILE A 99 0.83 25.28 -3.26
N GLY A 100 1.72 26.01 -3.94
CA GLY A 100 3.11 26.13 -3.48
C GLY A 100 3.16 26.83 -2.12
N ASN A 101 4.06 26.39 -1.25
CA ASN A 101 4.35 27.12 -0.03
C ASN A 101 4.91 28.51 -0.41
N ILE A 102 4.53 29.56 0.31
CA ILE A 102 5.00 30.92 0.08
C ILE A 102 6.53 31.00 0.29
N GLN A 103 7.06 30.17 1.17
CA GLN A 103 8.50 30.07 1.45
C GLN A 103 9.30 29.32 0.37
N ASP A 104 8.63 28.55 -0.50
CA ASP A 104 9.33 27.81 -1.56
C ASP A 104 9.78 28.79 -2.65
N LYS A 105 11.05 28.66 -3.06
CA LYS A 105 11.60 29.45 -4.15
C LYS A 105 10.87 29.10 -5.45
N ARG A 106 10.00 29.99 -5.91
CA ARG A 106 9.39 29.88 -7.25
C ARG A 106 10.48 30.09 -8.29
N PHE A 107 10.85 29.02 -8.98
CA PHE A 107 11.76 29.13 -10.11
C PHE A 107 11.06 29.85 -11.27
N PRO A 108 11.69 30.87 -11.86
CA PRO A 108 11.17 31.49 -13.07
C PRO A 108 11.10 30.43 -14.18
N TYR A 109 10.14 30.60 -15.08
CA TYR A 109 9.98 29.68 -16.22
C TYR A 109 11.23 29.76 -17.11
N LEU A 110 12.12 28.76 -17.00
CA LEU A 110 13.42 28.75 -17.70
C LEU A 110 13.30 28.59 -19.21
N LEU A 111 12.12 28.23 -19.71
CA LEU A 111 11.81 28.15 -21.13
C LEU A 111 11.27 29.48 -21.69
N LYS A 112 11.17 30.53 -20.87
CA LYS A 112 10.71 31.85 -21.30
C LYS A 112 11.70 32.45 -22.31
N GLY A 113 11.23 32.72 -23.53
CA GLY A 113 12.04 33.32 -24.59
C GLY A 113 12.86 32.32 -25.43
N LEU A 114 12.72 31.02 -25.21
CA LEU A 114 13.39 30.00 -26.02
C LEU A 114 12.49 29.58 -27.19
N ALA A 115 12.92 29.86 -28.42
CA ALA A 115 12.29 29.30 -29.62
C ALA A 115 12.65 27.81 -29.76
N VAL A 116 11.65 26.93 -29.68
CA VAL A 116 11.81 25.50 -29.92
C VAL A 116 11.66 25.25 -31.42
N ILE A 117 12.79 25.03 -32.09
CA ILE A 117 12.91 25.04 -33.55
C ILE A 117 13.00 23.61 -34.11
N ARG A 118 13.38 22.62 -33.29
CA ARG A 118 13.51 21.22 -33.70
C ARG A 118 12.95 20.25 -32.65
N PRO A 119 12.49 19.06 -33.07
CA PRO A 119 12.16 17.98 -32.14
C PRO A 119 13.36 17.62 -31.25
N ASN A 120 13.11 17.19 -30.00
CA ASN A 120 14.11 16.80 -28.99
C ASN A 120 15.10 17.90 -28.53
N GLN A 121 14.83 19.16 -28.80
CA GLN A 121 15.65 20.29 -28.34
C GLN A 121 15.56 20.50 -26.81
N LEU A 122 14.49 20.03 -26.18
CA LEU A 122 14.29 20.06 -24.73
C LEU A 122 14.28 18.65 -24.16
N ARG A 123 15.07 18.43 -23.11
CA ARG A 123 15.10 17.18 -22.34
C ARG A 123 14.60 17.46 -20.94
N ALA A 124 13.47 16.89 -20.57
CA ALA A 124 13.02 16.90 -19.18
C ALA A 124 13.88 15.90 -18.39
N LEU A 125 14.76 16.39 -17.51
CA LEU A 125 15.32 15.58 -16.43
C LEU A 125 14.23 15.48 -15.36
N GLY A 126 13.42 14.42 -15.42
CA GLY A 126 12.23 14.30 -14.59
C GLY A 126 12.56 14.13 -13.10
N ALA A 127 12.09 15.08 -12.29
CA ALA A 127 11.08 14.79 -11.28
C ALA A 127 9.86 15.68 -11.62
N GLY A 128 8.66 15.10 -11.64
CA GLY A 128 7.48 15.64 -12.31
C GLY A 128 7.15 17.11 -11.98
N GLN A 129 7.40 18.00 -12.94
CA GLN A 129 6.91 19.37 -12.90
C GLN A 129 5.54 19.42 -13.58
N LYS A 130 4.46 19.51 -12.79
CA LYS A 130 3.12 19.78 -13.33
C LYS A 130 3.06 21.23 -13.79
N VAL A 131 2.90 21.44 -15.09
CA VAL A 131 2.67 22.77 -15.68
C VAL A 131 1.20 23.13 -15.53
N SER A 132 0.88 24.10 -14.68
CA SER A 132 -0.47 24.66 -14.53
C SER A 132 -0.66 25.75 -15.59
N LEU A 133 -1.47 25.47 -16.62
CA LEU A 133 -2.03 26.52 -17.48
C LEU A 133 -3.16 27.19 -16.68
N ARG A 134 -3.02 28.47 -16.36
CA ARG A 134 -4.08 29.31 -15.78
C ARG A 134 -4.47 30.35 -16.81
N THR A 135 -5.40 30.02 -17.68
CA THR A 135 -6.32 31.00 -18.26
C THR A 135 -7.48 31.18 -17.27
N ALA A 136 -7.85 32.44 -17.06
CA ALA A 136 -8.84 32.88 -16.09
C ALA A 136 -10.26 32.47 -16.48
N GLU A 137 -11.16 32.50 -15.48
CA GLU A 137 -12.63 32.32 -15.57
C GLU A 137 -13.04 30.84 -15.62
N GLU A 138 -13.47 30.21 -14.53
CA GLU A 138 -14.81 30.31 -13.93
C GLU A 138 -14.78 29.99 -12.42
N LYS A 139 -15.39 30.86 -11.61
CA LYS A 139 -15.82 30.58 -10.24
C LYS A 139 -17.22 29.97 -10.30
N LEU A 140 -17.52 29.14 -9.29
CA LEU A 140 -18.83 28.60 -8.89
C LEU A 140 -19.14 27.22 -9.47
N VAL A 141 -18.91 26.19 -8.65
CA VAL A 141 -19.86 25.15 -8.21
C VAL A 141 -19.02 24.06 -7.53
N PHE A 142 -18.89 24.10 -6.20
CA PHE A 142 -18.76 22.91 -5.32
C PHE A 142 -18.64 23.33 -3.84
N ILE A 143 -19.57 24.17 -3.37
CA ILE A 143 -19.89 24.25 -1.94
C ILE A 143 -21.23 23.55 -1.80
N LEU A 144 -21.22 22.21 -1.69
CA LEU A 144 -22.30 21.39 -1.13
C LEU A 144 -21.74 19.98 -0.95
N LEU A 145 -20.99 19.76 0.12
CA LEU A 145 -20.79 18.48 0.82
C LEU A 145 -20.13 18.82 2.17
N TYR A 146 -20.81 19.68 2.92
CA TYR A 146 -20.49 20.04 4.31
C TYR A 146 -21.74 19.66 5.12
N GLU A 147 -21.91 18.36 5.35
CA GLU A 147 -22.81 17.80 6.35
C GLU A 147 -22.49 16.32 6.55
N CYS A 148 -21.30 16.04 7.08
CA CYS A 148 -20.98 14.74 7.69
C CYS A 148 -19.95 14.88 8.82
N GLU A 149 -20.03 15.97 9.58
CA GLU A 149 -19.26 16.17 10.81
C GLU A 149 -20.22 16.10 12.01
N ALA A 150 -20.44 14.90 12.56
CA ALA A 150 -21.00 14.78 13.92
C ALA A 150 -20.88 13.40 14.60
N LYS A 151 -20.38 12.32 13.96
CA LYS A 151 -20.44 10.98 14.60
C LYS A 151 -19.20 10.10 14.52
N CYS A 152 -18.03 10.63 14.20
CA CYS A 152 -16.80 9.84 14.16
C CYS A 152 -15.62 10.57 14.80
N TRP A 153 -15.77 10.89 16.09
CA TRP A 153 -14.66 11.04 17.03
C TRP A 153 -14.92 10.10 18.21
#